data_AF-A0A2W4WXD2-F1
#
_entry.id   AF-A0A2W4WXD2-F1
#
_cell.length_a   1.000
_cell.length_b   1.000
_cell.length_c   1.000
_cell.angle_alpha   90.00
_cell.angle_beta   90.00
_cell.angle_gamma   90.00
#
_symmetry.space_group_name_H-M   'P 1'
#
loop_
_entity.id
_entity.type
_entity.pdbx_description
1 polymer ?
#
loop_
_entity_poly.entity_id
_entity_poly.type
_entity_poly.pdbx_seq_one_letter_code
_entity_poly.pdbx_strand_id
1 'polypeptide(L)'
;MGKQTSALDRLVQFTAQKQIPLVFINTPLTDEYLDGYRTRSEAEFLRYMVTQAERTPIMLFRNLGQLWPQNYDYFSDPSHLNRYGAYQVSQRLAQDPLIPWPQALPPKEK
;
A
#
# COMPACT_ATOMS: atom_id res chain seq x y z
N MET A 1 2.66 18.93 12.93
CA MET A 1 2.61 17.66 12.18
C MET A 1 3.12 16.53 13.07
N GLY A 2 2.56 15.33 12.93
CA GLY A 2 2.97 14.16 13.73
C GLY A 2 4.27 13.52 13.23
N LYS A 3 4.88 12.67 14.06
CA LYS A 3 6.15 11.98 13.73
C LYS A 3 6.05 11.11 12.47
N GLN A 4 4.90 10.48 12.25
CA GLN A 4 4.63 9.63 11.09
C GLN A 4 4.61 10.45 9.78
N THR A 5 3.97 11.62 9.80
CA THR A 5 3.99 12.56 8.65
C THR A 5 5.42 12.97 8.31
N SER A 6 6.20 13.41 9.29
CA SER A 6 7.59 13.80 9.05
C SER A 6 8.47 12.64 8.56
N ALA A 7 8.18 11.40 8.97
CA ALA A 7 8.87 10.22 8.47
C ALA A 7 8.51 9.92 7.00
N LEU A 8 7.23 10.00 6.64
CA LEU A 8 6.78 9.82 5.26
C LEU A 8 7.38 10.89 4.34
N ASP A 9 7.34 12.17 4.75
CA ASP A 9 7.91 13.28 3.98
C ASP A 9 9.40 13.06 3.69
N ARG A 10 10.17 12.58 4.69
CA ARG A 10 11.60 12.26 4.52
C ARG A 10 11.83 11.08 3.59
N LEU A 11 11.01 10.03 3.68
CA LEU A 11 11.08 8.89 2.77
C LEU A 11 10.83 9.34 1.33
N VAL A 12 9.78 10.11 1.12
CA VAL A 12 9.40 10.67 -0.19
C VAL A 12 10.50 11.56 -0.75
N GLN A 13 11.08 12.45 0.05
CA GLN A 13 12.19 13.30 -0.37
C GLN A 13 13.41 12.47 -0.76
N PHE A 14 13.75 11.45 0.03
CA PHE A 14 14.87 10.56 -0.26
C PHE A 14 14.66 9.80 -1.58
N THR A 15 13.49 9.19 -1.79
CA THR A 15 13.21 8.44 -3.02
C THR A 15 13.18 9.36 -4.24
N ALA A 16 12.62 10.56 -4.11
CA ALA A 16 12.65 11.58 -5.16
C ALA A 16 14.09 11.96 -5.58
N GLN A 17 14.96 12.25 -4.60
CA GLN A 17 16.36 12.59 -4.87
C GLN A 17 17.14 11.45 -5.54
N LYS A 18 16.75 10.20 -5.27
CA LYS A 18 17.36 8.99 -5.85
C LYS A 18 16.65 8.50 -7.12
N GLN A 19 15.60 9.21 -7.56
CA GLN A 19 14.77 8.81 -8.70
C GLN A 19 14.22 7.38 -8.55
N ILE A 20 13.85 6.99 -7.33
CA ILE A 20 13.25 5.70 -7.02
C ILE A 20 11.72 5.89 -6.99
N PRO A 21 10.96 5.25 -7.91
CA PRO A 21 9.50 5.25 -7.83
C PRO A 21 9.04 4.65 -6.49
N LEU A 22 8.16 5.35 -5.78
CA LEU A 22 7.64 4.90 -4.50
C LEU A 22 6.19 4.46 -4.66
N VAL A 23 5.90 3.19 -4.40
CA VAL A 23 4.52 2.68 -4.35
C VAL A 23 4.19 2.35 -2.90
N PHE A 24 3.28 3.12 -2.30
CA PHE A 24 2.78 2.89 -0.96
C PHE A 24 1.48 2.08 -1.01
N ILE A 25 1.46 0.92 -0.35
CA ILE A 25 0.30 0.03 -0.30
C ILE A 25 -0.37 0.14 1.07
N ASN A 26 -1.64 0.53 1.12
CA ASN A 26 -2.48 0.29 2.29
C ASN A 26 -3.01 -1.15 2.20
N THR A 27 -2.54 -2.04 3.07
CA THR A 27 -2.85 -3.46 3.02
C THR A 27 -4.28 -3.75 3.48
N PRO A 28 -4.87 -4.89 3.07
CA PRO A 28 -6.17 -5.33 3.56
C PRO A 28 -6.29 -5.33 5.08
N LEU A 29 -7.49 -5.04 5.57
CA LEU A 29 -7.88 -5.12 6.98
C LEU A 29 -9.15 -5.96 7.08
N THR A 30 -9.31 -6.66 8.19
CA THR A 30 -10.57 -7.35 8.48
C THR A 30 -11.65 -6.37 8.93
N ASP A 31 -12.91 -6.76 8.82
CA ASP A 31 -14.04 -6.01 9.40
C ASP A 31 -14.00 -5.97 10.93
N GLU A 32 -13.41 -6.98 11.58
CA GLU A 32 -13.17 -6.99 13.02
C GLU A 32 -12.22 -5.87 13.45
N TYR A 33 -11.20 -5.57 12.63
CA TYR A 33 -10.29 -4.48 12.91
C TYR A 33 -10.95 -3.11 12.69
N LEU A 34 -11.77 -2.94 11.66
CA LEU A 34 -12.38 -1.66 11.31
C LEU A 34 -13.68 -1.40 12.09
N ASP A 35 -13.55 -1.30 13.41
CA ASP A 35 -14.63 -0.77 14.25
C ASP A 35 -15.00 0.69 13.88
N GLY A 36 -16.07 1.21 14.48
CA GLY A 36 -16.56 2.56 14.20
C GLY A 36 -15.55 3.69 14.49
N TYR A 37 -14.60 3.50 15.41
CA TYR A 37 -13.53 4.47 15.68
C TYR A 37 -12.42 4.36 14.63
N ARG A 38 -11.92 3.15 14.39
CA ARG A 38 -10.85 2.86 13.43
C ARG A 38 -11.26 3.18 12.00
N THR A 39 -12.54 3.03 11.66
CA THR A 39 -13.09 3.47 10.37
C THR A 39 -12.90 4.98 10.13
N ARG A 40 -13.06 5.81 11.17
CA ARG A 40 -12.86 7.26 11.04
C ARG A 40 -11.38 7.60 10.85
N SER A 41 -10.52 6.98 11.65
CA SER A 41 -9.07 7.14 11.51
C SER A 41 -8.56 6.66 10.15
N GLU A 42 -9.11 5.56 9.64
CA GLU A 42 -8.82 5.05 8.30
C GLU A 42 -9.24 6.05 7.22
N ALA A 43 -10.44 6.63 7.32
CA ALA A 43 -10.88 7.65 6.38
C ALA A 43 -9.97 8.90 6.37
N GLU A 44 -9.51 9.33 7.55
CA GLU A 44 -8.54 10.42 7.67
C GLU A 44 -7.17 10.06 7.06
N PHE A 45 -6.69 8.85 7.32
CA PHE A 45 -5.47 8.32 6.74
C PHE A 45 -5.55 8.25 5.21
N LEU A 46 -6.63 7.70 4.65
CA LEU A 46 -6.83 7.59 3.21
C LEU A 46 -6.85 8.97 2.55
N ARG A 47 -7.56 9.94 3.12
CA ARG A 47 -7.57 11.32 2.61
C ARG A 47 -6.17 11.94 2.65
N TYR A 48 -5.45 11.74 3.74
CA TYR A 48 -4.07 12.22 3.85
C TYR A 48 -3.17 11.59 2.79
N MET A 49 -3.21 10.28 2.59
CA MET A 49 -2.36 9.58 1.63
C MET A 49 -2.66 9.96 0.17
N VAL A 50 -3.93 10.14 -0.18
CA VAL A 50 -4.33 10.67 -1.50
C VAL A 50 -3.73 12.06 -1.72
N THR A 51 -3.87 12.97 -0.76
CA THR A 51 -3.27 14.30 -0.85
C THR A 51 -1.74 14.26 -0.96
N GLN A 52 -1.07 13.33 -0.29
CA GLN A 52 0.40 13.17 -0.40
C GLN A 52 0.81 12.69 -1.80
N ALA A 53 0.09 11.71 -2.35
CA ALA A 53 0.35 11.20 -3.71
C ALA A 53 0.09 12.26 -4.78
N GLU A 54 -0.98 13.06 -4.66
CA GLU A 54 -1.28 14.17 -5.58
C GLU A 54 -0.18 15.24 -5.59
N ARG A 55 0.44 15.50 -4.43
CA ARG A 55 1.53 16.50 -4.29
C ARG A 55 2.89 15.97 -4.72
N THR A 56 3.03 14.66 -4.89
CA THR A 56 4.32 14.01 -5.08
C THR A 56 4.29 13.08 -6.30
N PRO A 57 4.69 13.56 -7.49
CA PRO A 57 4.59 12.79 -8.73
C PRO A 57 5.32 11.44 -8.74
N ILE A 58 6.37 11.25 -7.93
CA ILE A 58 7.12 9.99 -7.85
C ILE A 58 6.44 8.94 -6.95
N MET A 59 5.41 9.35 -6.20
CA MET A 59 4.70 8.49 -5.25
C MET A 59 3.34 8.06 -5.82
N LEU A 60 3.11 6.76 -5.84
CA LEU A 60 1.82 6.14 -6.10
C LEU A 60 1.24 5.59 -4.80
N PHE A 61 -0.01 5.91 -4.50
CA PHE A 61 -0.74 5.31 -3.37
C PHE A 61 -1.76 4.30 -3.88
N ARG A 62 -1.71 3.06 -3.35
CA ARG A 62 -2.68 2.00 -3.64
C ARG A 62 -3.40 1.58 -2.38
N ASN A 63 -4.71 1.80 -2.36
CA ASN A 63 -5.55 1.36 -1.26
C ASN A 63 -6.13 -0.04 -1.53
N LEU A 64 -5.74 -1.03 -0.72
CA LEU A 64 -6.29 -2.39 -0.71
C LEU A 64 -7.04 -2.71 0.60
N GLY A 65 -7.22 -1.74 1.50
CA GLY A 65 -7.73 -1.94 2.87
C GLY A 65 -9.08 -2.65 2.96
N GLN A 66 -9.92 -2.49 1.93
CA GLN A 66 -11.26 -3.10 1.86
C GLN A 66 -11.30 -4.41 1.06
N LEU A 67 -10.14 -4.96 0.67
CA LEU A 67 -10.12 -6.29 0.04
C LEU A 67 -10.29 -7.37 1.11
N TRP A 68 -11.21 -8.29 0.85
CA TRP A 68 -11.41 -9.50 1.66
C TRP A 68 -11.63 -9.27 3.18
N PRO A 69 -12.47 -8.31 3.61
CA PRO A 69 -12.61 -7.97 5.02
C PRO A 69 -13.13 -9.13 5.90
N GLN A 70 -13.79 -10.11 5.29
CA GLN A 70 -14.37 -11.30 5.95
C GLN A 70 -13.56 -12.59 5.70
N ASN A 71 -12.43 -12.52 4.99
CA ASN A 71 -11.62 -13.70 4.71
C ASN A 71 -10.51 -13.85 5.74
N TYR A 72 -10.89 -14.21 6.97
CA TYR A 72 -9.98 -14.31 8.11
C TYR A 72 -8.80 -15.27 7.88
N ASP A 73 -8.94 -16.26 7.00
CA ASP A 73 -7.86 -17.19 6.61
C ASP A 73 -6.68 -16.50 5.91
N TYR A 74 -6.81 -15.23 5.51
CA TYR A 74 -5.72 -14.43 4.94
C TYR A 74 -4.92 -13.66 5.99
N PHE A 75 -5.32 -13.70 7.25
CA PHE A 75 -4.81 -12.87 8.32
C PHE A 75 -4.16 -13.70 9.44
N SER A 76 -3.11 -13.16 10.07
CA SER A 76 -2.55 -13.71 11.31
C SER A 76 -3.20 -13.09 12.55
N ASP A 77 -3.64 -11.84 12.40
CA ASP A 77 -4.50 -11.10 13.33
C ASP A 77 -5.33 -10.08 12.51
N PRO A 78 -6.34 -9.41 13.08
CA PRO A 78 -7.26 -8.55 12.34
C PRO A 78 -6.64 -7.48 11.42
N SER A 79 -5.38 -7.06 11.62
CA SER A 79 -4.68 -6.07 10.79
C SER A 79 -3.45 -6.58 10.05
N HIS A 80 -2.96 -7.79 10.34
CA HIS A 80 -1.77 -8.34 9.69
C HIS A 80 -2.10 -9.55 8.80
N LEU A 81 -1.59 -9.52 7.57
CA LEU A 81 -1.69 -10.64 6.64
C LEU A 81 -0.82 -11.82 7.10
N ASN A 82 -1.34 -13.03 6.94
CA ASN A 82 -0.53 -14.24 6.98
C ASN A 82 0.06 -14.55 5.59
N ARG A 83 0.75 -15.68 5.44
CA ARG A 83 1.37 -16.09 4.17
C ARG A 83 0.39 -16.21 3.00
N TYR A 84 -0.86 -16.61 3.26
CA TYR A 84 -1.89 -16.76 2.23
C TYR A 84 -2.41 -15.39 1.78
N GLY A 85 -2.67 -14.48 2.72
CA GLY A 85 -3.03 -13.11 2.40
C GLY A 85 -1.92 -12.37 1.65
N ALA A 86 -0.66 -12.53 2.09
CA ALA A 86 0.50 -11.96 1.42
C ALA A 86 0.66 -12.48 -0.03
N TYR A 87 0.40 -13.78 -0.26
CA TYR A 87 0.38 -14.35 -1.60
C TYR A 87 -0.69 -13.70 -2.48
N GLN A 88 -1.91 -13.53 -1.97
CA GLN A 88 -3.01 -12.91 -2.72
C GLN A 88 -2.74 -11.43 -3.02
N VAL A 89 -2.21 -10.68 -2.05
CA VAL A 89 -1.77 -9.29 -2.28
C VAL A 89 -0.68 -9.24 -3.35
N SER A 90 0.32 -10.14 -3.30
CA SER A 90 1.37 -10.20 -4.31
C SER A 90 0.81 -10.44 -5.72
N GLN A 91 -0.13 -11.38 -5.88
CA GLN A 91 -0.77 -11.65 -7.17
C GLN A 91 -1.56 -10.42 -7.67
N ARG A 92 -2.28 -9.76 -6.76
CA ARG A 92 -3.07 -8.56 -7.09
C ARG A 92 -2.21 -7.38 -7.52
N LEU A 93 -1.09 -7.16 -6.84
CA LEU A 93 -0.13 -6.10 -7.15
C LEU A 93 0.55 -6.34 -8.50
N ALA A 94 0.99 -7.57 -8.78
CA ALA A 94 1.62 -7.93 -10.05
C ALA A 94 0.71 -7.66 -11.27
N GLN A 95 -0.61 -7.68 -11.07
CA GLN A 95 -1.61 -7.42 -12.11
C GLN A 95 -2.14 -5.99 -12.10
N ASP A 96 -1.61 -5.11 -11.25
CA ASP A 96 -2.07 -3.74 -11.12
C ASP A 96 -1.52 -2.85 -12.25
N PRO A 97 -2.36 -2.41 -13.21
CA PRO A 97 -1.87 -1.68 -14.38
C PRO A 97 -1.44 -0.24 -14.05
N LEU A 98 -1.76 0.28 -12.87
CA LEU A 98 -1.31 1.63 -12.48
C LEU A 98 0.11 1.61 -11.89
N ILE A 99 0.63 0.44 -11.52
CA ILE A 99 2.02 0.32 -11.07
C ILE A 99 2.90 0.21 -12.32
N PRO A 100 3.89 1.10 -12.51
CA PRO A 100 4.79 1.05 -13.68
C PRO A 100 5.83 -0.05 -13.47
N TRP A 101 5.38 -1.30 -13.51
CA TRP A 101 6.27 -2.45 -13.37
C TRP A 101 7.36 -2.41 -14.44
N PRO A 102 8.63 -2.65 -14.08
CA PRO A 102 9.69 -2.76 -15.07
C PRO A 102 9.34 -3.90 -16.03
N GLN A 103 9.59 -3.69 -17.32
CA GLN A 103 9.44 -4.75 -18.30
C GLN A 103 10.34 -5.93 -17.90
N ALA A 104 9.82 -7.14 -18.05
CA ALA A 104 10.62 -8.34 -17.83
C ALA A 104 11.86 -8.25 -18.73
N LEU A 105 13.04 -8.49 -18.15
CA LEU A 105 14.25 -8.62 -18.94
C LEU A 105 14.03 -9.73 -19.98
N PRO A 106 14.49 -9.53 -21.23
CA PRO A 106 14.41 -10.60 -22.22
C PRO A 106 15.09 -11.87 -21.68
N PRO A 107 14.60 -13.07 -22.05
CA PRO A 107 15.26 -14.30 -21.65
C PRO A 107 16.73 -14.24 -22.08
N LYS A 108 17.64 -14.65 -21.19
CA LYS A 108 19.03 -14.83 -21.60
C LYS A 108 19.08 -15.92 -22.67
N GLU A 109 19.66 -15.60 -23.83
CA GLU A 109 19.99 -16.61 -24.84
C GLU A 109 20.87 -17.69 -24.18
N LYS A 110 20.56 -18.95 -24.50
CA LYS A 110 21.26 -20.13 -23.96
C LYS A 110 22.60 -20.33 -24.64
#